data_AF-A0A6L9K773-F1
#
_entry.id   AF-A0A6L9K773-F1
#
_cell.length_a   1.000
_cell.length_b   1.000
_cell.length_c   1.000
_cell.angle_alpha   90.00
_cell.angle_beta   90.00
_cell.angle_gamma   90.00
#
_symmetry.space_group_name_H-M   'P 1'
#
loop_
_entity.id
_entity.type
_entity.pdbx_description
1 polymer ?
#
loop_
_entity_poly.entity_id
_entity_poly.type
_entity_poly.pdbx_seq_one_letter_code
_entity_poly.pdbx_strand_id
1 'polypeptide(L)'
;MRVNILLFIMLISMGTLSASKSLIQKDMPEIKSFDLGENCKSKPEYATWIMVWIGSTEKWFNPDSYIGATMWVNNTWKATNWNDNAQVDEFILNMKNAGIKIIICDLTNGFRWMNKVKYIQSVCAQYGMQVCVSNNYKGNFETFDSNAKLIYDNLAGPGAPNKEAYFNKDGKPLIVSYCTKTHYDAIESYSSEMKSLFNFVWSSGEDSKSDKWGWQLEPEDGTVPSKDAMFVTSSIKWAPSKKPGLWRKSLAWLDYNFLIARENNPKYIIVGSYDDIHERNGWLIANTTNCERGMQMRDKFGAISTDAYNKRVKEWTSGGKVSTIPGGLINDGCYIVKNQKSNLALQMRGGNGYAESILEQSSSAVYPMNQYFWFYHLGNNIYRIIPLTSGLPLTPVGASTAENTVIEQNWDQDVPNQKWKLEQRKTGEYYLMNVLSNKYLDVKDASVLSGTEIIQTTKSDNENQVWTMEAIVQL
;
A
#
# COMPACT_ATOMS: atom_id res chain seq x y z
N MET A 1 27.22 37.95 -59.15
CA MET A 1 27.77 38.40 -57.86
C MET A 1 27.12 37.53 -56.78
N ARG A 2 27.90 36.67 -56.15
CA ARG A 2 27.44 35.63 -55.21
C ARG A 2 26.95 36.26 -53.90
N VAL A 3 25.81 35.80 -53.38
CA VAL A 3 25.55 35.80 -51.93
C VAL A 3 25.01 34.42 -51.56
N ASN A 4 25.81 33.71 -50.77
CA ASN A 4 25.56 32.38 -50.23
C ASN A 4 24.53 32.45 -49.11
N ILE A 5 23.51 31.58 -49.19
CA ILE A 5 22.69 31.21 -48.03
C ILE A 5 23.24 29.87 -47.53
N LEU A 6 23.88 29.89 -46.35
CA LEU A 6 24.30 28.67 -45.66
C LEU A 6 23.06 27.93 -45.15
N LEU A 7 22.80 26.75 -45.73
CA LEU A 7 21.98 25.70 -45.13
C LEU A 7 22.83 25.00 -44.05
N PHE A 8 22.43 25.07 -42.79
CA PHE A 8 22.97 24.21 -41.74
C PHE A 8 22.21 22.88 -41.77
N ILE A 9 22.75 21.90 -42.50
CA ILE A 9 22.36 20.49 -42.39
C ILE A 9 23.26 19.89 -41.30
N MET A 10 22.69 19.61 -40.12
CA MET A 10 23.36 18.75 -39.14
C MET A 10 23.10 17.30 -39.55
N LEU A 11 24.10 16.68 -40.18
CA LEU A 11 24.24 15.23 -40.20
C LEU A 11 24.47 14.76 -38.76
N ILE A 12 23.58 13.91 -38.24
CA ILE A 12 23.91 13.05 -37.10
C ILE A 12 24.18 11.66 -37.68
N SER A 13 25.44 11.26 -37.57
CA SER A 13 25.96 9.95 -37.92
C SER A 13 25.24 8.85 -37.12
N MET A 14 24.85 7.80 -37.84
CA MET A 14 24.47 6.51 -37.24
C MET A 14 25.70 5.90 -36.57
N GLY A 15 25.87 6.19 -35.28
CA GLY A 15 26.72 5.41 -34.38
C GLY A 15 25.88 4.30 -33.78
N THR A 16 26.20 3.06 -34.11
CA THR A 16 25.69 1.86 -33.43
C THR A 16 26.14 1.89 -31.96
N LEU A 17 25.28 2.40 -31.07
CA LEU A 17 25.43 2.15 -29.64
C LEU A 17 24.83 0.78 -29.33
N SER A 18 25.70 -0.23 -29.18
CA SER A 18 25.40 -1.39 -28.35
C SER A 18 25.25 -0.90 -26.90
N ALA A 19 24.04 -0.53 -26.51
CA ALA A 19 23.75 -0.32 -25.10
C ALA A 19 23.74 -1.69 -24.42
N SER A 20 24.79 -1.94 -23.62
CA SER A 20 24.84 -3.01 -22.64
C SER A 20 23.62 -2.90 -21.72
N LYS A 21 22.60 -3.72 -21.96
CA LYS A 21 21.52 -3.97 -21.00
C LYS A 21 22.10 -4.81 -19.85
N SER A 22 22.71 -4.14 -18.89
CA SER A 22 22.90 -4.67 -17.54
C SER A 22 22.27 -3.70 -16.55
N LEU A 23 20.94 -3.63 -16.57
CA LEU A 23 20.17 -3.08 -15.46
C LEU A 23 19.62 -4.26 -14.68
N ILE A 24 20.41 -4.65 -13.68
CA ILE A 24 20.03 -5.18 -12.37
C ILE A 24 18.61 -5.76 -12.34
N GLN A 25 18.50 -7.05 -12.68
CA GLN A 25 17.49 -7.92 -12.11
C GLN A 25 17.77 -7.96 -10.61
N LYS A 26 17.13 -7.06 -9.83
CA LYS A 26 17.12 -7.23 -8.37
C LYS A 26 16.38 -8.53 -8.11
N ASP A 27 17.07 -9.49 -7.52
CA ASP A 27 16.51 -10.73 -7.02
C ASP A 27 15.34 -10.42 -6.08
N MET A 28 14.12 -10.40 -6.62
CA MET A 28 12.94 -10.52 -5.79
C MET A 28 12.81 -12.00 -5.44
N PRO A 29 12.73 -12.36 -4.15
CA PRO A 29 12.61 -13.75 -3.76
C PRO A 29 11.35 -14.34 -4.39
N GLU A 30 11.51 -15.50 -5.04
CA GLU A 30 10.41 -16.35 -5.48
C GLU A 30 9.41 -16.51 -4.32
N ILE A 31 8.16 -16.05 -4.51
CA ILE A 31 7.07 -16.32 -3.59
C ILE A 31 6.70 -17.79 -3.79
N LYS A 32 7.36 -18.68 -3.04
CA LYS A 32 6.98 -20.09 -2.99
C LYS A 32 5.69 -20.18 -2.18
N SER A 33 4.65 -20.75 -2.77
CA SER A 33 3.44 -21.13 -2.05
C SER A 33 3.82 -22.14 -0.96
N PHE A 34 3.57 -21.78 0.30
CA PHE A 34 3.80 -22.65 1.45
C PHE A 34 2.46 -23.12 2.01
N ASP A 35 2.32 -24.44 2.12
CA ASP A 35 1.24 -25.08 2.85
C ASP A 35 1.42 -24.82 4.36
N LEU A 36 0.43 -24.20 5.00
CA LEU A 36 0.50 -23.73 6.37
C LEU A 36 0.18 -24.87 7.34
N GLY A 37 1.18 -25.69 7.63
CA GLY A 37 1.15 -26.59 8.78
C GLY A 37 1.05 -25.81 10.10
N GLU A 38 0.13 -26.24 10.96
CA GLU A 38 -0.05 -25.79 12.34
C GLU A 38 1.24 -25.96 13.14
N ASN A 39 2.08 -24.93 13.20
CA ASN A 39 3.14 -24.84 14.19
C ASN A 39 3.16 -23.43 14.75
N CYS A 40 2.82 -23.34 16.04
CA CYS A 40 2.63 -22.13 16.83
C CYS A 40 3.92 -21.28 16.89
N LYS A 41 4.12 -20.41 15.90
CA LYS A 41 5.10 -19.33 15.94
C LYS A 41 4.52 -18.17 16.77
N SER A 42 5.34 -17.50 17.58
CA SER A 42 4.91 -16.36 18.38
C SER A 42 4.22 -15.31 17.51
N LYS A 43 3.04 -14.84 17.93
CA LYS A 43 2.28 -13.82 17.18
C LYS A 43 3.13 -12.55 17.00
N PRO A 44 3.10 -11.90 15.82
CA PRO A 44 3.78 -10.64 15.60
C PRO A 44 3.25 -9.56 16.55
N GLU A 45 4.12 -8.62 16.92
CA GLU A 45 3.69 -7.38 17.56
C GLU A 45 3.34 -6.34 16.49
N TYR A 46 2.19 -5.69 16.65
CA TYR A 46 1.72 -4.69 15.69
C TYR A 46 2.08 -3.28 16.14
N ALA A 47 2.67 -2.51 15.24
CA ALA A 47 2.93 -1.10 15.42
C ALA A 47 2.15 -0.25 14.41
N THR A 48 1.94 1.02 14.72
CA THR A 48 1.36 1.98 13.76
C THR A 48 2.02 3.34 13.93
N TRP A 49 2.05 4.10 12.84
CA TRP A 49 2.50 5.49 12.89
C TRP A 49 1.38 6.46 13.29
N ILE A 50 1.76 7.53 13.97
CA ILE A 50 0.93 8.71 14.20
C ILE A 50 1.72 9.97 13.83
N MET A 51 1.13 10.84 13.02
CA MET A 51 1.67 12.18 12.79
C MET A 51 1.26 13.10 13.94
N VAL A 52 2.21 13.49 14.79
CA VAL A 52 1.90 14.40 15.90
C VAL A 52 2.01 15.83 15.41
N TRP A 53 1.08 16.26 14.55
CA TRP A 53 1.05 17.61 14.01
C TRP A 53 -0.20 18.37 14.46
N ILE A 54 0.03 19.44 15.19
CA ILE A 54 -1.00 20.41 15.57
C ILE A 54 -0.96 21.55 14.53
N GLY A 55 -1.89 21.56 13.57
CA GLY A 55 -1.82 22.49 12.44
C GLY A 55 -3.18 22.88 11.85
N SER A 56 -4.08 23.49 12.62
CA SER A 56 -5.45 23.86 12.19
C SER A 56 -5.56 24.83 10.99
N THR A 57 -4.45 25.28 10.42
CA THR A 57 -4.40 26.26 9.30
C THR A 57 -4.16 25.63 7.93
N GLU A 58 -3.83 24.34 7.85
CA GLU A 58 -3.56 23.69 6.56
C GLU A 58 -4.83 23.14 5.92
N LYS A 59 -4.79 23.03 4.60
CA LYS A 59 -5.98 22.65 3.80
C LYS A 59 -6.52 21.26 4.14
N TRP A 60 -5.71 20.32 4.63
CA TRP A 60 -6.19 18.98 4.99
C TRP A 60 -6.85 18.91 6.37
N PHE A 61 -6.60 19.87 7.26
CA PHE A 61 -7.35 19.99 8.53
C PHE A 61 -8.69 20.70 8.34
N ASN A 62 -8.92 21.31 7.18
CA ASN A 62 -10.20 21.86 6.81
C ASN A 62 -11.09 20.76 6.19
N PRO A 63 -12.16 20.29 6.86
CA PRO A 63 -13.02 19.23 6.36
C PRO A 63 -13.82 19.62 5.10
N ASP A 64 -13.89 20.92 4.80
CA ASP A 64 -14.53 21.45 3.58
C ASP A 64 -13.58 21.46 2.37
N SER A 65 -12.29 21.14 2.58
CA SER A 65 -11.31 21.04 1.52
C SER A 65 -11.46 19.72 0.75
N TYR A 66 -11.12 19.74 -0.54
CA TYR A 66 -11.11 18.53 -1.39
C TYR A 66 -10.08 17.46 -0.96
N ILE A 67 -9.26 17.76 0.04
CA ILE A 67 -8.32 16.81 0.67
C ILE A 67 -8.56 16.64 2.17
N GLY A 68 -9.61 17.26 2.71
CA GLY A 68 -9.98 17.18 4.12
C GLY A 68 -10.93 16.02 4.38
N ALA A 69 -10.83 15.42 5.56
CA ALA A 69 -11.81 14.48 6.08
C ALA A 69 -12.16 14.83 7.52
N THR A 70 -13.16 14.13 8.04
CA THR A 70 -13.53 14.17 9.45
C THR A 70 -13.35 12.80 10.08
N MET A 71 -13.08 12.77 11.37
CA MET A 71 -12.87 11.57 12.17
C MET A 71 -14.00 11.43 13.15
N TRP A 72 -14.35 10.18 13.43
CA TRP A 72 -15.35 9.87 14.42
C TRP A 72 -14.74 10.06 15.80
N VAL A 73 -15.22 11.08 16.53
CA VAL A 73 -14.83 11.35 17.91
C VAL A 73 -16.04 11.74 18.76
N ASN A 74 -16.22 11.09 19.90
CA ASN A 74 -17.29 11.39 20.87
C ASN A 74 -18.66 11.43 20.21
N ASN A 75 -18.94 10.44 19.35
CA ASN A 75 -20.18 10.31 18.57
C ASN A 75 -20.43 11.44 17.56
N THR A 76 -19.40 12.14 17.13
CA THR A 76 -19.50 13.26 16.18
C THR A 76 -18.35 13.23 15.16
N TRP A 77 -18.60 13.66 13.93
CA TRP A 77 -17.57 13.85 12.91
C TRP A 77 -16.88 15.21 13.11
N LYS A 78 -15.56 15.19 13.34
CA LYS A 78 -14.76 16.40 13.60
C LYS A 78 -13.49 16.41 12.76
N ALA A 79 -12.94 17.57 12.45
CA ALA A 79 -11.60 17.67 11.89
C ALA A 79 -10.55 17.16 12.88
N THR A 80 -9.41 16.65 12.37
CA THR A 80 -8.34 16.12 13.22
C THR A 80 -7.81 17.26 14.05
N ASN A 81 -7.66 17.03 15.34
CA ASN A 81 -6.96 17.96 16.19
C ASN A 81 -6.12 17.23 17.22
N TRP A 82 -4.83 17.03 16.93
CA TRP A 82 -3.89 16.45 17.89
C TRP A 82 -3.69 17.28 19.15
N ASN A 83 -4.12 18.56 19.16
CA ASN A 83 -4.13 19.36 20.38
C ASN A 83 -5.27 18.96 21.33
N ASP A 84 -6.36 18.42 20.81
CA ASP A 84 -7.52 17.97 21.59
C ASP A 84 -7.24 16.59 22.20
N ASN A 85 -7.01 16.56 23.51
CA ASN A 85 -6.71 15.32 24.22
C ASN A 85 -7.85 14.28 24.12
N ALA A 86 -9.11 14.70 24.02
CA ALA A 86 -10.21 13.76 23.89
C ALA A 86 -10.16 13.01 22.54
N GLN A 87 -9.73 13.67 21.47
CA GLN A 87 -9.48 13.00 20.18
C GLN A 87 -8.32 12.02 20.30
N VAL A 88 -7.22 12.44 20.93
CA VAL A 88 -6.02 11.60 21.13
C VAL A 88 -6.37 10.33 21.90
N ASP A 89 -7.12 10.46 23.00
CA ASP A 89 -7.55 9.33 23.82
C ASP A 89 -8.38 8.33 23.01
N GLU A 90 -9.31 8.81 22.20
CA GLU A 90 -10.15 7.99 21.33
C GLU A 90 -9.36 7.32 20.20
N PHE A 91 -8.39 8.01 19.61
CA PHE A 91 -7.51 7.43 18.59
C PHE A 91 -6.65 6.31 19.17
N ILE A 92 -6.02 6.52 20.33
CA ILE A 92 -5.20 5.50 20.99
C ILE A 92 -6.07 4.30 21.40
N LEU A 93 -7.27 4.54 21.95
CA LEU A 93 -8.20 3.47 22.28
C LEU A 93 -8.60 2.65 21.04
N ASN A 94 -8.86 3.31 19.91
CA ASN A 94 -9.17 2.63 18.66
C ASN A 94 -8.00 1.79 18.12
N MET A 95 -6.76 2.28 18.22
CA MET A 95 -5.56 1.53 17.87
C MET A 95 -5.39 0.31 18.77
N LYS A 96 -5.55 0.47 20.08
CA LYS A 96 -5.53 -0.64 21.04
C LYS A 96 -6.56 -1.72 20.69
N ASN A 97 -7.80 -1.29 20.42
CA ASN A 97 -8.88 -2.20 20.04
C ASN A 97 -8.65 -2.85 18.68
N ALA A 98 -7.77 -2.28 17.85
CA ALA A 98 -7.27 -2.88 16.62
C ALA A 98 -6.02 -3.75 16.82
N GLY A 99 -5.66 -4.10 18.05
CA GLY A 99 -4.53 -4.99 18.34
C GLY A 99 -3.15 -4.35 18.18
N ILE A 100 -3.08 -3.02 18.01
CA ILE A 100 -1.81 -2.29 18.00
C ILE A 100 -1.24 -2.29 19.42
N LYS A 101 0.06 -2.59 19.52
CA LYS A 101 0.82 -2.56 20.76
C LYS A 101 1.80 -1.39 20.82
N ILE A 102 2.32 -0.96 19.68
CA ILE A 102 3.39 0.05 19.59
C ILE A 102 2.92 1.23 18.75
N ILE A 103 3.11 2.45 19.23
CA ILE A 103 2.85 3.69 18.49
C ILE A 103 4.19 4.33 18.13
N ILE A 104 4.38 4.63 16.85
CA ILE A 104 5.53 5.36 16.33
C ILE A 104 5.09 6.82 16.16
N CYS A 105 5.48 7.68 17.09
CA CYS A 105 5.15 9.11 17.02
C CYS A 105 6.11 9.83 16.07
N ASP A 106 5.55 10.48 15.05
CA ASP A 106 6.34 11.21 14.07
C ASP A 106 6.85 12.56 14.64
N LEU A 107 8.17 12.69 14.78
CA LEU A 107 8.84 13.95 15.13
C LEU A 107 9.76 14.46 14.00
N THR A 108 9.62 13.95 12.77
CA THR A 108 10.45 14.33 11.61
C THR A 108 10.32 15.81 11.24
N ASN A 109 9.16 16.40 11.51
CA ASN A 109 8.87 17.83 11.30
C ASN A 109 9.20 18.72 12.52
N GLY A 110 9.83 18.15 13.56
CA GLY A 110 10.44 18.88 14.65
C GLY A 110 9.93 18.51 16.05
N PHE A 111 10.78 18.80 17.04
CA PHE A 111 10.61 18.41 18.44
C PHE A 111 9.67 19.31 19.26
N ARG A 112 9.09 20.34 18.64
CA ARG A 112 8.08 21.20 19.28
C ARG A 112 6.84 20.43 19.75
N TRP A 113 6.62 19.22 19.21
CA TRP A 113 5.51 18.33 19.56
C TRP A 113 5.81 17.37 20.72
N MET A 114 7.00 17.46 21.33
CA MET A 114 7.43 16.57 22.42
C MET A 114 6.42 16.50 23.58
N ASN A 115 5.79 17.62 23.96
CA ASN A 115 4.79 17.61 25.03
C ASN A 115 3.55 16.78 24.67
N LYS A 116 3.16 16.76 23.39
CA LYS A 116 2.06 15.92 22.94
C LYS A 116 2.46 14.43 22.90
N VAL A 117 3.70 14.13 22.51
CA VAL A 117 4.24 12.77 22.61
C VAL A 117 4.28 12.27 24.06
N LYS A 118 4.68 13.11 25.02
CA LYS A 118 4.61 12.78 26.46
C LYS A 118 3.19 12.44 26.91
N TYR A 119 2.20 13.21 26.43
CA TYR A 119 0.80 12.92 26.70
C TYR A 119 0.39 11.56 26.11
N ILE A 120 0.68 11.30 24.84
CA ILE A 120 0.44 10.01 24.17
C ILE A 120 1.08 8.87 24.95
N GLN A 121 2.35 9.02 25.39
CA GLN A 121 3.05 8.03 26.21
C GLN A 121 2.32 7.75 27.52
N SER A 122 1.79 8.77 28.18
CA SER A 122 1.03 8.59 29.42
C SER A 122 -0.27 7.81 29.21
N VAL A 123 -0.95 8.02 28.08
CA VAL A 123 -2.16 7.26 27.72
C VAL A 123 -1.80 5.82 27.35
N CYS A 124 -0.71 5.61 26.60
CA CYS A 124 -0.19 4.28 26.29
C CYS A 124 0.16 3.49 27.56
N ALA A 125 0.79 4.13 28.56
CA ALA A 125 1.11 3.51 29.84
C ALA A 125 -0.16 2.98 30.55
N GLN A 126 -1.25 3.76 30.54
CA GLN A 126 -2.54 3.33 31.12
C GLN A 126 -3.15 2.12 30.39
N TYR A 127 -2.87 1.98 29.10
CA TYR A 127 -3.40 0.90 28.28
C TYR A 127 -2.46 -0.30 28.10
N GLY A 128 -1.25 -0.25 28.66
CA GLY A 128 -0.23 -1.28 28.45
C GLY A 128 0.32 -1.31 27.01
N MET A 129 0.20 -0.19 26.30
CA MET A 129 0.81 0.04 24.98
C MET A 129 2.17 0.70 25.16
N GLN A 130 2.98 0.68 24.09
CA GLN A 130 4.30 1.28 24.07
C GLN A 130 4.40 2.36 23.00
N VAL A 131 5.35 3.29 23.16
CA VAL A 131 5.66 4.35 22.19
C VAL A 131 7.13 4.35 21.83
N CYS A 132 7.45 4.62 20.59
CA CYS A 132 8.75 5.14 20.19
C CYS A 132 8.54 6.37 19.30
N VAL A 133 9.63 7.04 18.97
CA VAL A 133 9.56 8.22 18.10
C VAL A 133 10.36 8.00 16.83
N SER A 134 9.90 8.64 15.76
CA SER A 134 10.71 8.80 14.56
C SER A 134 11.51 10.09 14.60
N ASN A 135 12.69 10.08 13.99
CA ASN A 135 13.56 11.24 13.89
C ASN A 135 14.12 11.37 12.47
N ASN A 136 14.16 12.60 11.96
CA ASN A 136 14.86 12.94 10.73
C ASN A 136 15.99 13.93 11.02
N TYR A 137 17.20 13.39 11.12
CA TYR A 137 18.43 14.14 11.39
C TYR A 137 19.13 14.64 10.11
N LYS A 138 18.57 14.39 8.91
CA LYS A 138 19.06 14.91 7.61
C LYS A 138 20.56 14.71 7.36
N GLY A 139 21.12 13.59 7.85
CA GLY A 139 22.54 13.26 7.73
C GLY A 139 23.49 14.05 8.64
N ASN A 140 22.99 14.82 9.61
CA ASN A 140 23.81 15.60 10.54
C ASN A 140 23.93 14.91 11.92
N PHE A 141 25.17 14.57 12.31
CA PHE A 141 25.44 13.81 13.54
C PHE A 141 25.21 14.61 14.84
N GLU A 142 25.49 15.92 14.85
CA GLU A 142 25.24 16.76 16.04
C GLU A 142 23.73 16.90 16.30
N THR A 143 22.95 17.04 15.23
CA THR A 143 21.48 17.06 15.27
C THR A 143 20.95 15.71 15.75
N PHE A 144 21.54 14.62 15.26
CA PHE A 144 21.18 13.28 15.71
C PHE A 144 21.38 13.11 17.22
N ASP A 145 22.57 13.42 17.75
CA ASP A 145 22.87 13.29 19.18
C ASP A 145 22.01 14.23 20.03
N SER A 146 21.80 15.46 19.58
CA SER A 146 20.93 16.44 20.26
C SER A 146 19.49 15.92 20.36
N ASN A 147 18.95 15.37 19.27
CA ASN A 147 17.62 14.80 19.23
C ASN A 147 17.53 13.54 20.09
N ALA A 148 18.52 12.63 20.03
CA ALA A 148 18.58 11.43 20.86
C ALA A 148 18.62 11.79 22.35
N LYS A 149 19.39 12.80 22.73
CA LYS A 149 19.41 13.32 24.11
C LYS A 149 18.04 13.84 24.55
N LEU A 150 17.37 14.63 23.71
CA LEU A 150 16.01 15.11 24.02
C LEU A 150 15.03 13.95 24.24
N ILE A 151 15.10 12.90 23.42
CA ILE A 151 14.27 11.70 23.55
C ILE A 151 14.58 10.99 24.86
N TYR A 152 15.87 10.80 25.16
CA TYR A 152 16.31 10.10 26.37
C TYR A 152 15.84 10.83 27.62
N ASP A 153 16.13 12.13 27.72
CA ASP A 153 15.79 12.91 28.92
C ASP A 153 14.27 13.00 29.16
N ASN A 154 13.47 12.97 28.09
CA ASN A 154 12.03 13.27 28.17
C ASN A 154 11.12 12.05 28.11
N LEU A 155 11.56 10.93 27.51
CA LEU A 155 10.68 9.79 27.19
C LEU A 155 11.25 8.44 27.66
N ALA A 156 12.56 8.19 27.51
CA ALA A 156 13.12 6.83 27.62
C ALA A 156 14.08 6.61 28.79
N GLY A 157 14.76 7.67 29.24
CA GLY A 157 15.82 7.59 30.25
C GLY A 157 15.27 7.33 31.66
N PRO A 158 16.15 6.98 32.62
CA PRO A 158 15.75 6.61 33.98
C PRO A 158 14.86 7.61 34.72
N GLY A 159 15.00 8.91 34.43
CA GLY A 159 14.21 9.99 35.03
C GLY A 159 13.00 10.44 34.20
N ALA A 160 12.74 9.84 33.03
CA ALA A 160 11.62 10.21 32.18
C ALA A 160 10.28 9.68 32.76
N PRO A 161 9.20 10.49 32.76
CA PRO A 161 7.88 10.03 33.15
C PRO A 161 7.36 8.91 32.23
N ASN A 162 6.70 7.91 32.82
CA ASN A 162 6.13 6.76 32.09
C ASN A 162 7.14 6.02 31.19
N LYS A 163 8.45 6.03 31.52
CA LYS A 163 9.51 5.44 30.69
C LYS A 163 9.29 3.96 30.37
N GLU A 164 8.55 3.24 31.21
CA GLU A 164 8.16 1.84 31.01
C GLU A 164 7.24 1.64 29.79
N ALA A 165 6.53 2.69 29.39
CA ALA A 165 5.77 2.73 28.15
C ALA A 165 6.61 3.15 26.94
N TYR A 166 7.90 3.48 27.10
CA TYR A 166 8.79 3.64 25.96
C TYR A 166 9.19 2.27 25.40
N PHE A 167 9.11 2.11 24.08
CA PHE A 167 9.37 0.85 23.43
C PHE A 167 10.87 0.56 23.40
N ASN A 168 11.24 -0.59 23.95
CA ASN A 168 12.59 -1.12 23.88
C ASN A 168 12.65 -2.25 22.87
N LYS A 169 13.49 -2.11 21.84
CA LYS A 169 13.86 -3.22 20.97
C LYS A 169 15.13 -3.82 21.54
N ASP A 170 15.20 -5.15 21.67
CA ASP A 170 16.42 -5.89 22.06
C ASP A 170 17.17 -5.27 23.27
N GLY A 171 16.41 -4.87 24.29
CA GLY A 171 16.92 -4.37 25.57
C GLY A 171 17.23 -2.87 25.63
N LYS A 172 17.12 -2.12 24.52
CA LYS A 172 17.38 -0.67 24.48
C LYS A 172 16.20 0.13 23.93
N PRO A 173 15.99 1.37 24.39
CA PRO A 173 15.06 2.31 23.78
C PRO A 173 15.24 2.39 22.26
N LEU A 174 14.13 2.34 21.50
CA LEU A 174 14.17 2.39 20.05
C LEU A 174 13.96 3.82 19.51
N ILE A 175 14.78 4.24 18.56
CA ILE A 175 14.49 5.37 17.67
C ILE A 175 14.27 4.86 16.25
N VAL A 176 13.19 5.31 15.60
CA VAL A 176 12.93 5.04 14.19
C VAL A 176 13.57 6.14 13.34
N SER A 177 14.61 5.80 12.59
CA SER A 177 15.35 6.75 11.77
C SER A 177 14.67 6.96 10.43
N TYR A 178 13.90 8.05 10.29
CA TYR A 178 13.25 8.45 9.04
C TYR A 178 14.23 9.26 8.19
N CYS A 179 14.91 8.59 7.26
CA CYS A 179 15.90 9.23 6.39
C CYS A 179 16.19 8.38 5.15
N THR A 180 16.98 8.90 4.22
CA THR A 180 17.52 8.10 3.12
C THR A 180 18.35 6.93 3.65
N LYS A 181 18.46 5.84 2.89
CA LYS A 181 19.24 4.67 3.30
C LYS A 181 20.71 5.03 3.55
N THR A 182 21.29 5.87 2.69
CA THR A 182 22.66 6.40 2.87
C THR A 182 22.86 7.11 4.22
N HIS A 183 21.90 7.95 4.64
CA HIS A 183 22.01 8.62 5.94
C HIS A 183 21.86 7.66 7.12
N TYR A 184 21.09 6.59 6.97
CA TYR A 184 20.96 5.56 7.99
C TYR A 184 22.26 4.78 8.16
N ASP A 185 22.85 4.31 7.06
CA ASP A 185 24.09 3.53 7.08
C ASP A 185 25.27 4.36 7.65
N ALA A 186 25.27 5.67 7.38
CA ALA A 186 26.24 6.60 7.98
C ALA A 186 26.11 6.68 9.52
N ILE A 187 24.89 6.67 10.07
CA ILE A 187 24.68 6.65 11.52
C ILE A 187 24.96 5.29 12.14
N GLU A 188 24.68 4.20 11.44
CA GLU A 188 25.10 2.87 11.92
C GLU A 188 26.61 2.79 12.12
N SER A 189 27.39 3.50 11.30
CA SER A 189 28.85 3.58 11.41
C SER A 189 29.35 4.62 12.43
N TYR A 190 28.53 5.65 12.72
CA TYR A 190 28.85 6.69 13.69
C TYR A 190 28.87 6.15 15.13
N SER A 191 29.73 6.68 16.00
CA SER A 191 29.78 6.28 17.42
C SER A 191 29.72 7.51 18.32
N SER A 192 28.76 7.50 19.25
CA SER A 192 28.64 8.49 20.32
C SER A 192 28.08 7.82 21.57
N GLU A 193 28.28 8.45 22.73
CA GLU A 193 27.69 7.99 23.99
C GLU A 193 26.16 7.91 23.88
N MET A 194 25.52 8.95 23.33
CA MET A 194 24.07 8.99 23.14
C MET A 194 23.58 7.86 22.22
N LYS A 195 24.24 7.63 21.08
CA LYS A 195 23.88 6.51 20.19
C LYS A 195 23.94 5.16 20.92
N SER A 196 24.94 4.96 21.77
CA SER A 196 25.13 3.68 22.47
C SER A 196 23.97 3.30 23.40
N LEU A 197 23.15 4.27 23.83
CA LEU A 197 21.99 4.08 24.71
C LEU A 197 20.75 3.58 23.97
N PHE A 198 20.71 3.67 22.65
CA PHE A 198 19.54 3.36 21.84
C PHE A 198 19.79 2.18 20.90
N ASN A 199 18.70 1.57 20.46
CA ASN A 199 18.63 0.81 19.22
C ASN A 199 17.98 1.67 18.13
N PHE A 200 18.30 1.35 16.88
CA PHE A 200 17.83 2.09 15.71
C PHE A 200 17.30 1.13 14.67
N VAL A 201 16.26 1.57 13.97
CA VAL A 201 15.72 0.90 12.78
C VAL A 201 15.52 1.93 11.70
N TRP A 202 15.63 1.50 10.45
CA TRP A 202 15.48 2.39 9.32
C TRP A 202 14.01 2.54 8.89
N SER A 203 13.67 3.77 8.50
CA SER A 203 12.40 4.14 7.90
C SER A 203 12.64 5.10 6.74
N SER A 204 11.78 5.02 5.72
CA SER A 204 11.76 5.93 4.58
C SER A 204 10.34 6.07 4.06
N GLY A 205 10.06 7.21 3.44
CA GLY A 205 8.94 7.34 2.53
C GLY A 205 9.22 6.47 1.31
N GLU A 206 10.24 6.77 0.54
CA GLU A 206 10.29 6.46 -0.89
C GLU A 206 10.80 5.05 -1.24
N ASP A 207 11.47 4.36 -0.31
CA ASP A 207 12.27 3.17 -0.64
C ASP A 207 11.75 1.90 0.04
N SER A 208 11.56 0.80 -0.71
CA SER A 208 11.17 -0.50 -0.14
C SER A 208 12.41 -1.36 0.16
N LYS A 209 12.61 -1.74 1.44
CA LYS A 209 13.67 -2.67 1.89
C LYS A 209 13.18 -3.56 3.03
N SER A 210 13.89 -4.65 3.28
CA SER A 210 13.67 -5.51 4.45
C SER A 210 13.90 -4.73 5.74
N ASP A 211 13.23 -5.16 6.82
CA ASP A 211 13.36 -4.58 8.17
C ASP A 211 12.97 -3.10 8.26
N LYS A 212 12.27 -2.60 7.24
CA LYS A 212 11.80 -1.22 7.17
C LYS A 212 10.66 -1.03 8.16
N TRP A 213 10.86 -0.10 9.10
CA TRP A 213 9.80 0.41 9.98
C TRP A 213 9.09 1.62 9.38
N GLY A 214 8.95 1.65 8.05
CA GLY A 214 8.70 2.86 7.29
C GLY A 214 7.23 3.18 7.02
N TRP A 215 6.99 3.93 5.93
CA TRP A 215 5.75 4.70 5.76
C TRP A 215 4.89 4.35 4.54
N GLN A 216 5.52 3.87 3.46
CA GLN A 216 4.86 3.44 2.22
C GLN A 216 5.69 2.33 1.53
N LEU A 217 5.09 1.65 0.57
CA LEU A 217 5.74 0.69 -0.31
C LEU A 217 5.50 1.12 -1.76
N GLU A 218 6.53 0.99 -2.59
CA GLU A 218 6.40 1.22 -4.02
C GLU A 218 5.87 -0.08 -4.66
N PRO A 219 4.76 -0.06 -5.43
CA PRO A 219 4.24 -1.25 -6.08
C PRO A 219 5.22 -1.85 -7.09
N GLU A 220 6.18 -1.08 -7.60
CA GLU A 220 7.33 -1.55 -8.39
C GLU A 220 8.15 -2.60 -7.63
N ASP A 221 8.42 -2.33 -6.35
CA ASP A 221 9.22 -3.18 -5.47
C ASP A 221 8.37 -4.27 -4.80
N GLY A 222 7.07 -4.02 -4.62
CA GLY A 222 6.18 -4.93 -3.90
C GLY A 222 6.39 -4.92 -2.38
N THR A 223 5.71 -5.85 -1.70
CA THR A 223 5.97 -6.15 -0.28
C THR A 223 7.34 -6.81 -0.15
N VAL A 224 8.17 -6.34 0.78
CA VAL A 224 9.51 -6.90 1.01
C VAL A 224 9.49 -7.81 2.24
N PRO A 225 9.59 -9.16 2.07
CA PRO A 225 9.58 -10.09 3.19
C PRO A 225 10.74 -9.88 4.17
N SER A 226 10.46 -10.10 5.47
CA SER A 226 11.45 -10.08 6.53
C SER A 226 11.02 -10.98 7.70
N LYS A 227 11.99 -11.42 8.51
CA LYS A 227 11.75 -12.09 9.79
C LYS A 227 11.76 -11.12 11.00
N ASP A 228 12.37 -9.93 10.91
CA ASP A 228 12.31 -8.93 11.98
C ASP A 228 11.08 -8.04 11.81
N ALA A 229 11.01 -7.24 10.76
CA ALA A 229 9.92 -6.28 10.60
C ALA A 229 9.44 -6.14 9.15
N MET A 230 8.13 -6.08 8.97
CA MET A 230 7.49 -5.80 7.69
C MET A 230 6.50 -4.64 7.81
N PHE A 231 6.54 -3.73 6.86
CA PHE A 231 5.58 -2.63 6.76
C PHE A 231 4.40 -3.03 5.86
N VAL A 232 3.18 -2.76 6.30
CA VAL A 232 1.93 -3.08 5.59
C VAL A 232 1.06 -1.83 5.46
N THR A 233 0.63 -1.51 4.25
CA THR A 233 -0.04 -0.23 3.97
C THR A 233 -1.13 -0.37 2.92
N SER A 234 -2.12 0.53 2.98
CA SER A 234 -3.08 0.73 1.91
C SER A 234 -2.58 1.67 0.82
N SER A 235 -1.46 2.36 1.05
CA SER A 235 -0.97 3.37 0.13
C SER A 235 -0.30 2.72 -1.06
N ILE A 236 -0.82 3.01 -2.23
CA ILE A 236 -0.21 2.74 -3.52
C ILE A 236 0.32 4.08 -4.02
N LYS A 237 1.61 4.12 -4.37
CA LYS A 237 2.26 5.27 -4.96
C LYS A 237 2.89 4.88 -6.27
N TRP A 238 2.72 5.71 -7.30
CA TRP A 238 3.39 5.53 -8.57
C TRP A 238 4.09 6.83 -8.97
N ALA A 239 5.41 6.91 -8.73
CA ALA A 239 6.31 8.03 -9.05
C ALA A 239 6.05 9.40 -8.33
N PRO A 240 7.08 10.27 -8.19
CA PRO A 240 7.02 11.52 -7.40
C PRO A 240 6.37 12.72 -8.12
N SER A 241 5.64 12.52 -9.22
CA SER A 241 5.08 13.64 -10.01
C SER A 241 3.73 14.13 -9.48
N LYS A 242 3.47 15.44 -9.58
CA LYS A 242 2.23 16.12 -9.11
C LYS A 242 0.96 15.76 -9.91
N LYS A 243 0.94 14.63 -10.64
CA LYS A 243 -0.23 14.26 -11.44
C LYS A 243 -1.34 13.69 -10.53
N PRO A 244 -2.59 14.14 -10.67
CA PRO A 244 -3.71 13.64 -9.88
C PRO A 244 -3.84 12.11 -9.97
N GLY A 245 -4.00 11.45 -8.82
CA GLY A 245 -4.29 10.02 -8.72
C GLY A 245 -3.09 9.08 -8.65
N LEU A 246 -1.85 9.58 -8.69
CA LEU A 246 -0.65 8.73 -8.58
C LEU A 246 -0.44 8.11 -7.21
N TRP A 247 -0.98 8.73 -6.17
CA TRP A 247 -1.07 8.14 -4.84
C TRP A 247 -2.51 7.69 -4.65
N ARG A 248 -2.80 6.54 -4.03
CA ARG A 248 -4.17 6.21 -3.62
C ARG A 248 -4.26 5.15 -2.54
N LYS A 249 -5.45 5.05 -1.94
CA LYS A 249 -5.85 3.97 -1.04
C LYS A 249 -6.31 2.75 -1.81
N SER A 250 -5.84 1.57 -1.39
CA SER A 250 -6.32 0.29 -1.88
C SER A 250 -6.45 -0.72 -0.76
N LEU A 251 -7.66 -1.23 -0.56
CA LEU A 251 -7.93 -2.30 0.40
C LEU A 251 -7.30 -3.61 -0.07
N ALA A 252 -7.28 -3.87 -1.39
CA ALA A 252 -6.59 -5.01 -1.98
C ALA A 252 -5.08 -4.99 -1.70
N TRP A 253 -4.46 -3.82 -1.78
CA TRP A 253 -3.05 -3.66 -1.44
C TRP A 253 -2.81 -3.93 0.04
N LEU A 254 -3.68 -3.41 0.92
CA LEU A 254 -3.58 -3.68 2.36
C LEU A 254 -3.65 -5.19 2.65
N ASP A 255 -4.61 -5.89 2.07
CA ASP A 255 -4.76 -7.34 2.25
C ASP A 255 -3.56 -8.11 1.73
N TYR A 256 -3.09 -7.79 0.53
CA TYR A 256 -1.91 -8.42 -0.05
C TYR A 256 -0.70 -8.28 0.89
N ASN A 257 -0.43 -7.07 1.38
CA ASN A 257 0.68 -6.84 2.30
C ASN A 257 0.55 -7.66 3.60
N PHE A 258 -0.63 -7.69 4.21
CA PHE A 258 -0.84 -8.49 5.42
C PHE A 258 -0.72 -9.99 5.17
N LEU A 259 -1.20 -10.47 4.02
CA LEU A 259 -1.14 -11.88 3.66
C LEU A 259 0.31 -12.34 3.47
N ILE A 260 1.12 -11.55 2.76
CA ILE A 260 2.57 -11.81 2.62
C ILE A 260 3.26 -11.73 3.99
N ALA A 261 2.88 -10.79 4.86
CA ALA A 261 3.42 -10.71 6.23
C ALA A 261 3.05 -11.95 7.07
N ARG A 262 1.83 -12.45 6.96
CA ARG A 262 1.37 -13.68 7.65
C ARG A 262 2.19 -14.89 7.24
N GLU A 263 2.44 -15.08 5.94
CA GLU A 263 3.26 -16.18 5.42
C GLU A 263 4.72 -16.10 5.88
N ASN A 264 5.22 -14.89 6.10
CA ASN A 264 6.60 -14.66 6.52
C ASN A 264 6.80 -14.65 8.03
N ASN A 265 5.74 -14.40 8.81
CA ASN A 265 5.75 -14.37 10.27
C ASN A 265 6.91 -13.51 10.84
N PRO A 266 6.95 -12.19 10.53
CA PRO A 266 7.93 -11.29 11.12
C PRO A 266 7.68 -11.11 12.62
N LYS A 267 8.69 -10.64 13.35
CA LYS A 267 8.55 -10.25 14.76
C LYS A 267 7.63 -9.04 14.93
N TYR A 268 7.71 -8.09 13.99
CA TYR A 268 6.94 -6.85 13.98
C TYR A 268 6.20 -6.65 12.65
N ILE A 269 4.94 -6.23 12.74
CA ILE A 269 4.18 -5.74 11.59
C ILE A 269 3.86 -4.27 11.82
N ILE A 270 4.41 -3.42 10.97
CA ILE A 270 4.22 -1.98 11.04
C ILE A 270 3.08 -1.62 10.09
N VAL A 271 1.90 -1.38 10.64
CA VAL A 271 0.72 -0.97 9.87
C VAL A 271 0.88 0.49 9.47
N GLY A 272 0.29 0.89 8.34
CA GLY A 272 0.22 2.28 7.87
C GLY A 272 -0.28 3.25 8.95
N SER A 273 -0.38 4.55 8.65
CA SER A 273 -0.62 5.52 9.72
C SER A 273 -2.06 5.50 10.29
N TYR A 274 -2.22 6.00 11.52
CA TYR A 274 -3.51 6.31 12.13
C TYR A 274 -3.75 7.83 12.16
N ASP A 275 -3.50 8.52 11.05
CA ASP A 275 -3.78 9.95 10.92
C ASP A 275 -3.83 10.38 9.45
N ASP A 276 -2.92 9.82 8.66
CA ASP A 276 -2.54 10.40 7.39
C ASP A 276 -3.43 9.90 6.23
N ILE A 277 -4.65 10.40 6.27
CA ILE A 277 -5.59 10.33 5.15
C ILE A 277 -5.05 11.05 3.90
N HIS A 278 -4.16 12.05 4.06
CA HIS A 278 -3.72 12.94 2.97
C HIS A 278 -2.58 12.34 2.13
N GLU A 279 -1.69 11.60 2.76
CA GLU A 279 -0.68 10.73 2.16
C GLU A 279 -1.20 9.31 1.91
N ARG A 280 -2.52 9.12 2.06
CA ARG A 280 -3.28 7.97 1.54
C ARG A 280 -2.86 6.62 2.17
N ASN A 281 -2.12 6.62 3.27
CA ASN A 281 -1.72 5.42 4.02
C ASN A 281 -2.53 5.17 5.30
N GLY A 282 -3.42 6.11 5.66
CA GLY A 282 -4.25 6.04 6.86
C GLY A 282 -5.29 4.90 6.90
N TRP A 283 -5.50 4.31 8.07
CA TRP A 283 -6.55 3.29 8.34
C TRP A 283 -7.50 3.65 9.49
N LEU A 284 -7.49 4.91 9.93
CA LEU A 284 -8.41 5.45 10.92
C LEU A 284 -9.87 5.45 10.43
N ILE A 285 -10.81 5.55 11.38
CA ILE A 285 -12.23 5.77 11.07
C ILE A 285 -12.40 7.22 10.60
N ALA A 286 -12.65 7.40 9.30
CA ALA A 286 -12.69 8.72 8.68
C ALA A 286 -13.78 8.83 7.62
N ASN A 287 -14.50 9.94 7.59
CA ASN A 287 -15.40 10.30 6.52
C ASN A 287 -14.65 11.08 5.44
N THR A 288 -14.25 10.36 4.40
CA THR A 288 -13.53 10.89 3.24
C THR A 288 -14.43 11.26 2.07
N THR A 289 -15.74 11.44 2.27
CA THR A 289 -16.70 11.65 1.16
C THR A 289 -16.34 12.88 0.32
N ASN A 290 -15.88 13.96 0.98
CA ASN A 290 -15.46 15.21 0.33
C ASN A 290 -14.07 15.12 -0.31
N CYS A 291 -13.28 14.10 0.01
CA CYS A 291 -11.94 13.97 -0.53
C CYS A 291 -11.98 13.66 -2.03
N GLU A 292 -10.94 14.10 -2.76
CA GLU A 292 -10.75 13.76 -4.16
C GLU A 292 -10.59 12.25 -4.39
N ARG A 293 -10.83 11.82 -5.63
CA ARG A 293 -10.68 10.43 -6.03
C ARG A 293 -9.26 9.93 -5.74
N GLY A 294 -9.16 8.73 -5.16
CA GLY A 294 -7.91 8.12 -4.72
C GLY A 294 -7.56 8.35 -3.25
N MET A 295 -8.07 9.43 -2.64
CA MET A 295 -7.99 9.63 -1.19
C MET A 295 -9.21 9.03 -0.45
N GLN A 296 -10.32 8.88 -1.18
CA GLN A 296 -11.54 8.27 -0.66
C GLN A 296 -11.30 6.83 -0.20
N MET A 297 -11.74 6.53 1.01
CA MET A 297 -11.76 5.17 1.55
C MET A 297 -12.93 4.41 0.94
N ARG A 298 -12.62 3.31 0.26
CA ARG A 298 -13.62 2.44 -0.37
C ARG A 298 -13.51 1.02 0.15
N ASP A 299 -14.67 0.38 0.30
CA ASP A 299 -14.75 -1.01 0.71
C ASP A 299 -14.49 -1.97 -0.48
N LYS A 300 -14.60 -3.27 -0.22
CA LYS A 300 -14.40 -4.29 -1.26
C LYS A 300 -15.42 -4.23 -2.40
N PHE A 301 -16.60 -3.62 -2.20
CA PHE A 301 -17.60 -3.42 -3.26
C PHE A 301 -17.31 -2.18 -4.12
N GLY A 302 -16.46 -1.28 -3.64
CA GLY A 302 -16.14 -0.01 -4.29
C GLY A 302 -16.98 1.15 -3.77
N ALA A 303 -17.80 0.94 -2.74
CA ALA A 303 -18.58 1.98 -2.09
C ALA A 303 -17.70 2.81 -1.16
N ILE A 304 -17.98 4.11 -1.04
CA ILE A 304 -17.31 4.95 -0.03
C ILE A 304 -17.65 4.38 1.35
N SER A 305 -16.63 4.18 2.18
CA SER A 305 -16.76 3.59 3.50
C SER A 305 -15.95 4.39 4.50
N THR A 306 -16.51 4.60 5.69
CA THR A 306 -15.87 5.34 6.76
C THR A 306 -14.97 4.49 7.64
N ASP A 307 -15.08 3.17 7.56
CA ASP A 307 -14.42 2.26 8.51
C ASP A 307 -13.84 0.97 7.88
N ALA A 308 -13.95 0.78 6.57
CA ALA A 308 -13.49 -0.45 5.89
C ALA A 308 -12.02 -0.80 6.22
N TYR A 309 -11.13 0.18 6.19
CA TYR A 309 -9.70 -0.04 6.49
C TYR A 309 -9.47 -0.32 7.97
N ASN A 310 -10.17 0.39 8.87
CA ASN A 310 -10.08 0.16 10.31
C ASN A 310 -10.55 -1.25 10.69
N LYS A 311 -11.70 -1.66 10.16
CA LYS A 311 -12.23 -3.02 10.31
C LYS A 311 -11.26 -4.04 9.74
N ARG A 312 -10.68 -3.77 8.57
CA ARG A 312 -9.75 -4.71 7.95
C ARG A 312 -8.47 -4.88 8.77
N VAL A 313 -7.90 -3.80 9.30
CA VAL A 313 -6.76 -3.90 10.23
C VAL A 313 -7.14 -4.72 11.45
N LYS A 314 -8.29 -4.43 12.08
CA LYS A 314 -8.82 -5.23 13.21
C LYS A 314 -8.91 -6.72 12.89
N GLU A 315 -9.43 -7.10 11.73
CA GLU A 315 -9.53 -8.50 11.30
C GLU A 315 -8.16 -9.17 11.18
N TRP A 316 -7.20 -8.48 10.55
CA TRP A 316 -5.84 -9.01 10.36
C TRP A 316 -5.08 -9.17 11.69
N THR A 317 -5.22 -8.22 12.61
CA THR A 317 -4.52 -8.27 13.91
C THR A 317 -5.20 -9.20 14.92
N SER A 318 -6.51 -9.45 14.79
CA SER A 318 -7.29 -10.34 15.67
C SER A 318 -7.19 -11.82 15.29
N GLY A 319 -5.97 -12.31 15.02
CA GLY A 319 -5.70 -13.71 14.69
C GLY A 319 -5.77 -14.04 13.19
N GLY A 320 -5.83 -13.03 12.32
CA GLY A 320 -5.59 -13.19 10.88
C GLY A 320 -6.73 -13.82 10.08
N LYS A 321 -7.94 -13.91 10.66
CA LYS A 321 -9.13 -14.39 9.95
C LYS A 321 -9.90 -13.20 9.37
N VAL A 322 -9.66 -12.93 8.09
CA VAL A 322 -10.32 -11.85 7.34
C VAL A 322 -11.73 -12.26 6.92
N SER A 323 -12.68 -11.32 6.95
CA SER A 323 -14.05 -11.60 6.53
C SER A 323 -14.17 -11.70 4.99
N THR A 324 -14.54 -12.88 4.50
CA THR A 324 -14.82 -13.15 3.09
C THR A 324 -16.31 -13.48 2.89
N ILE A 325 -16.80 -13.36 1.65
CA ILE A 325 -18.14 -13.86 1.31
C ILE A 325 -17.98 -15.32 0.85
N PRO A 326 -18.62 -16.30 1.51
CA PRO A 326 -18.45 -17.71 1.16
C PRO A 326 -19.06 -18.05 -0.20
N GLY A 327 -18.66 -19.20 -0.76
CA GLY A 327 -19.29 -19.80 -1.95
C GLY A 327 -18.79 -19.26 -3.29
N GLY A 328 -17.62 -18.61 -3.33
CA GLY A 328 -16.97 -18.25 -4.59
C GLY A 328 -16.28 -19.45 -5.25
N LEU A 329 -16.24 -19.47 -6.58
CA LEU A 329 -15.50 -20.46 -7.38
C LEU A 329 -13.98 -20.43 -7.12
N ILE A 330 -13.45 -19.25 -6.83
CA ILE A 330 -12.09 -19.04 -6.34
C ILE A 330 -12.13 -18.23 -5.04
N ASN A 331 -11.13 -18.44 -4.18
CA ASN A 331 -10.98 -17.69 -2.94
C ASN A 331 -10.58 -16.24 -3.22
N ASP A 332 -10.92 -15.33 -2.30
CA ASP A 332 -10.37 -13.98 -2.32
C ASP A 332 -8.84 -14.05 -2.22
N GLY A 333 -8.13 -13.31 -3.08
CA GLY A 333 -6.68 -13.44 -3.13
C GLY A 333 -6.04 -12.79 -4.36
N CYS A 334 -4.73 -12.92 -4.45
CA CYS A 334 -3.91 -12.43 -5.55
C CYS A 334 -3.65 -13.55 -6.56
N TYR A 335 -3.87 -13.27 -7.84
CA TYR A 335 -3.72 -14.22 -8.93
C TYR A 335 -2.95 -13.62 -10.11
N ILE A 336 -2.23 -14.47 -10.83
CA ILE A 336 -1.87 -14.26 -12.24
C ILE A 336 -2.97 -14.88 -13.09
N VAL A 337 -3.49 -14.12 -14.06
CA VAL A 337 -4.56 -14.56 -14.95
C VAL A 337 -3.98 -14.82 -16.34
N LYS A 338 -4.00 -16.07 -16.81
CA LYS A 338 -3.39 -16.47 -18.09
C LYS A 338 -4.44 -16.86 -19.12
N ASN A 339 -4.30 -16.36 -20.34
CA ASN A 339 -5.16 -16.78 -21.45
C ASN A 339 -4.81 -18.21 -21.90
N GLN A 340 -5.81 -19.03 -22.18
CA GLN A 340 -5.60 -20.42 -22.61
C GLN A 340 -4.96 -20.56 -23.99
N LYS A 341 -5.30 -19.69 -24.94
CA LYS A 341 -4.79 -19.77 -26.32
C LYS A 341 -3.31 -19.39 -26.40
N SER A 342 -2.94 -18.28 -25.76
CA SER A 342 -1.62 -17.67 -25.88
C SER A 342 -0.67 -18.06 -24.75
N ASN A 343 -1.20 -18.56 -23.62
CA ASN A 343 -0.50 -18.75 -22.35
C ASN A 343 0.13 -17.44 -21.79
N LEU A 344 -0.27 -16.29 -22.32
CA LEU A 344 0.18 -14.98 -21.84
C LEU A 344 -0.66 -14.50 -20.67
N ALA A 345 -0.03 -13.77 -19.75
CA ALA A 345 -0.68 -13.24 -18.56
C ALA A 345 -1.30 -11.87 -18.85
N LEU A 346 -2.43 -11.59 -18.21
CA LEU A 346 -2.98 -10.24 -18.11
C LEU A 346 -1.98 -9.30 -17.44
N GLN A 347 -1.89 -8.07 -17.93
CA GLN A 347 -1.17 -6.98 -17.27
C GLN A 347 -1.74 -5.62 -17.65
N MET A 348 -1.45 -4.61 -16.83
CA MET A 348 -1.74 -3.24 -17.20
C MET A 348 -0.65 -2.69 -18.13
N ARG A 349 -1.05 -2.12 -19.27
CA ARG A 349 -0.12 -1.59 -20.27
C ARG A 349 0.82 -0.56 -19.65
N GLY A 350 2.12 -0.82 -19.75
CA GLY A 350 3.18 0.01 -19.20
C GLY A 350 3.26 0.06 -17.67
N GLY A 351 2.33 -0.58 -16.96
CA GLY A 351 2.31 -0.68 -15.51
C GLY A 351 2.47 0.66 -14.81
N ASN A 352 1.77 1.69 -15.23
CA ASN A 352 2.02 3.06 -14.75
C ASN A 352 1.07 3.51 -13.62
N GLY A 353 0.21 2.60 -13.13
CA GLY A 353 -0.76 2.88 -12.08
C GLY A 353 -1.84 3.91 -12.41
N TYR A 354 -1.91 4.50 -13.61
CA TYR A 354 -2.88 5.55 -13.96
C TYR A 354 -4.29 4.99 -14.19
N ALA A 355 -5.32 5.75 -13.81
CA ALA A 355 -6.68 5.47 -14.30
C ALA A 355 -6.70 5.49 -15.84
N GLU A 356 -7.63 4.75 -16.43
CA GLU A 356 -7.83 4.61 -17.89
C GLU A 356 -6.69 3.88 -18.61
N SER A 357 -5.73 3.33 -17.86
CA SER A 357 -4.71 2.46 -18.44
C SER A 357 -5.34 1.17 -18.94
N ILE A 358 -4.94 0.76 -20.14
CA ILE A 358 -5.50 -0.36 -20.87
C ILE A 358 -4.95 -1.69 -20.36
N LEU A 359 -5.81 -2.69 -20.29
CA LEU A 359 -5.47 -4.08 -20.01
C LEU A 359 -4.98 -4.76 -21.30
N GLU A 360 -3.87 -5.48 -21.20
CA GLU A 360 -3.28 -6.25 -22.30
C GLU A 360 -2.82 -7.63 -21.82
N GLN A 361 -2.50 -8.53 -22.75
CA GLN A 361 -1.75 -9.74 -22.44
C GLN A 361 -0.26 -9.54 -22.70
N SER A 362 0.61 -10.17 -21.91
CA SER A 362 2.06 -10.12 -22.09
C SER A 362 2.77 -11.38 -21.63
N SER A 363 3.92 -11.67 -22.25
CA SER A 363 4.83 -12.75 -21.84
C SER A 363 5.75 -12.37 -20.68
N SER A 364 5.89 -11.08 -20.40
CA SER A 364 6.72 -10.58 -19.30
C SER A 364 6.13 -9.31 -18.69
N ALA A 365 6.32 -9.18 -17.38
CA ALA A 365 6.00 -7.98 -16.64
C ALA A 365 7.24 -7.07 -16.55
N VAL A 366 7.04 -5.75 -16.52
CA VAL A 366 8.13 -4.79 -16.20
C VAL A 366 8.66 -5.05 -14.77
N TYR A 367 7.74 -5.39 -13.87
CA TYR A 367 7.98 -5.85 -12.51
C TYR A 367 6.77 -6.74 -12.11
N PRO A 368 6.93 -7.73 -11.21
CA PRO A 368 5.91 -8.75 -10.95
C PRO A 368 4.51 -8.24 -10.60
N MET A 369 4.40 -7.17 -9.80
CA MET A 369 3.08 -6.63 -9.43
C MET A 369 2.23 -6.24 -10.64
N ASN A 370 2.83 -5.93 -11.79
CA ASN A 370 2.08 -5.55 -13.00
C ASN A 370 1.17 -6.66 -13.56
N GLN A 371 1.41 -7.92 -13.17
CA GLN A 371 0.60 -9.08 -13.55
C GLN A 371 -0.26 -9.61 -12.40
N TYR A 372 -0.27 -8.93 -11.24
CA TYR A 372 -0.93 -9.41 -10.04
C TYR A 372 -2.28 -8.72 -9.85
N PHE A 373 -3.33 -9.52 -9.79
CA PHE A 373 -4.71 -9.06 -9.65
C PHE A 373 -5.33 -9.64 -8.39
N TRP A 374 -5.86 -8.77 -7.55
CA TRP A 374 -6.65 -9.16 -6.41
C TRP A 374 -8.11 -9.40 -6.82
N PHE A 375 -8.65 -10.54 -6.42
CA PHE A 375 -10.05 -10.91 -6.62
C PHE A 375 -10.79 -10.78 -5.29
N TYR A 376 -11.84 -9.96 -5.26
CA TYR A 376 -12.80 -9.91 -4.15
C TYR A 376 -14.11 -10.55 -4.59
N HIS A 377 -14.48 -11.67 -3.96
CA HIS A 377 -15.79 -12.29 -4.14
C HIS A 377 -16.88 -11.44 -3.47
N LEU A 378 -17.92 -11.14 -4.24
CA LEU A 378 -19.06 -10.32 -3.87
C LEU A 378 -20.36 -11.14 -3.72
N GLY A 379 -20.28 -12.47 -3.81
CA GLY A 379 -21.43 -13.38 -3.84
C GLY A 379 -21.80 -13.80 -5.27
N ASN A 380 -22.45 -14.96 -5.40
CA ASN A 380 -22.93 -15.51 -6.69
C ASN A 380 -21.84 -15.60 -7.78
N ASN A 381 -20.59 -15.89 -7.39
CA ASN A 381 -19.42 -15.92 -8.27
C ASN A 381 -19.16 -14.60 -9.01
N ILE A 382 -19.64 -13.49 -8.45
CA ILE A 382 -19.33 -12.14 -8.92
C ILE A 382 -18.11 -11.64 -8.16
N TYR A 383 -17.17 -11.06 -8.89
CA TYR A 383 -15.91 -10.59 -8.37
C TYR A 383 -15.63 -9.15 -8.78
N ARG A 384 -14.88 -8.43 -7.96
CA ARG A 384 -14.08 -7.29 -8.40
C ARG A 384 -12.64 -7.74 -8.61
N ILE A 385 -12.05 -7.28 -9.69
CA ILE A 385 -10.70 -7.67 -10.12
C ILE A 385 -9.85 -6.41 -10.12
N ILE A 386 -8.84 -6.37 -9.26
CA ILE A 386 -8.10 -5.16 -8.92
C ILE A 386 -6.61 -5.40 -9.18
N PRO A 387 -5.99 -4.78 -10.21
CA PRO A 387 -4.55 -4.81 -10.38
C PRO A 387 -3.87 -4.20 -9.14
N LEU A 388 -2.91 -4.90 -8.57
CA LEU A 388 -2.23 -4.45 -7.34
C LEU A 388 -1.37 -3.19 -7.56
N THR A 389 -0.96 -2.90 -8.79
CA THR A 389 -0.16 -1.71 -9.14
C THR A 389 -0.94 -0.40 -9.07
N SER A 390 -2.26 -0.47 -9.22
CA SER A 390 -3.11 0.71 -9.24
C SER A 390 -4.12 0.72 -8.11
N GLY A 391 -4.61 -0.44 -7.67
CA GLY A 391 -5.76 -0.52 -6.76
C GLY A 391 -7.09 -0.17 -7.43
N LEU A 392 -7.13 -0.03 -8.75
CA LEU A 392 -8.31 0.35 -9.53
C LEU A 392 -8.96 -0.85 -10.24
N PRO A 393 -10.27 -1.10 -10.12
CA PRO A 393 -10.92 -2.25 -10.72
C PRO A 393 -10.91 -2.24 -12.26
N LEU A 394 -10.86 -3.44 -12.83
CA LEU A 394 -11.06 -3.66 -14.26
C LEU A 394 -12.46 -3.23 -14.70
N THR A 395 -12.51 -2.41 -15.74
CA THR A 395 -13.68 -1.70 -16.23
C THR A 395 -13.66 -1.68 -17.77
N PRO A 396 -14.76 -1.94 -18.49
CA PRO A 396 -14.85 -1.60 -19.90
C PRO A 396 -14.77 -0.09 -20.11
N VAL A 397 -13.99 0.38 -21.10
CA VAL A 397 -13.80 1.81 -21.39
C VAL A 397 -15.16 2.51 -21.50
N GLY A 398 -15.30 3.60 -20.74
CA GLY A 398 -16.52 4.41 -20.70
C GLY A 398 -17.76 3.68 -20.18
N ALA A 399 -17.60 2.57 -19.46
CA ALA A 399 -18.68 1.67 -19.05
C ALA A 399 -19.55 1.18 -20.23
N SER A 400 -18.97 1.14 -21.43
CA SER A 400 -19.67 0.74 -22.66
C SER A 400 -20.08 -0.73 -22.61
N THR A 401 -21.21 -1.05 -23.25
CA THR A 401 -21.68 -2.43 -23.46
C THR A 401 -21.49 -2.89 -24.91
N ALA A 402 -20.76 -2.14 -25.74
CA ALA A 402 -20.53 -2.48 -27.13
C ALA A 402 -19.52 -3.63 -27.29
N GLU A 403 -19.66 -4.39 -28.39
CA GLU A 403 -18.64 -5.36 -28.84
C GLU A 403 -17.27 -4.69 -29.02
N ASN A 404 -16.21 -5.44 -28.76
CA ASN A 404 -14.82 -5.01 -28.93
C ASN A 404 -14.43 -3.77 -28.10
N THR A 405 -15.23 -3.43 -27.08
CA THR A 405 -14.85 -2.38 -26.11
C THR A 405 -13.64 -2.87 -25.35
N VAL A 406 -12.58 -2.07 -25.33
CA VAL A 406 -11.33 -2.35 -24.61
C VAL A 406 -11.58 -2.30 -23.10
N ILE A 407 -10.83 -3.11 -22.35
CA ILE A 407 -10.84 -3.11 -20.88
C ILE A 407 -9.70 -2.23 -20.36
N GLU A 408 -10.00 -1.44 -19.34
CA GLU A 408 -9.10 -0.53 -18.64
C GLU A 408 -9.18 -0.76 -17.13
N GLN A 409 -8.28 -0.13 -16.37
CA GLN A 409 -8.47 0.08 -14.94
C GLN A 409 -9.04 1.47 -14.69
N ASN A 410 -10.08 1.62 -13.86
CA ASN A 410 -10.69 2.93 -13.61
C ASN A 410 -11.15 3.10 -12.16
N TRP A 411 -11.43 4.34 -11.76
CA TRP A 411 -11.82 4.75 -10.41
C TRP A 411 -12.90 3.86 -9.80
N ASP A 412 -12.62 3.34 -8.61
CA ASP A 412 -13.53 2.50 -7.84
C ASP A 412 -14.92 3.14 -7.67
N GLN A 413 -15.94 2.38 -8.03
CA GLN A 413 -17.35 2.70 -7.84
C GLN A 413 -18.11 1.38 -7.56
N ASP A 414 -19.19 1.45 -6.81
CA ASP A 414 -20.07 0.30 -6.63
C ASP A 414 -21.05 0.19 -7.81
N VAL A 415 -20.54 -0.26 -8.96
CA VAL A 415 -21.28 -0.28 -10.23
C VAL A 415 -21.11 -1.61 -10.97
N PRO A 416 -22.11 -2.07 -11.75
CA PRO A 416 -22.06 -3.36 -12.44
C PRO A 416 -20.92 -3.51 -13.45
N ASN A 417 -20.48 -2.44 -14.11
CA ASN A 417 -19.39 -2.50 -15.10
C ASN A 417 -18.01 -2.80 -14.48
N GLN A 418 -17.87 -2.69 -13.16
CA GLN A 418 -16.66 -3.06 -12.42
C GLN A 418 -16.74 -4.44 -11.79
N LYS A 419 -17.82 -5.18 -12.07
CA LYS A 419 -18.10 -6.51 -11.52
C LYS A 419 -18.04 -7.54 -12.63
N TRP A 420 -17.40 -8.66 -12.34
CA TRP A 420 -17.14 -9.74 -13.30
C TRP A 420 -17.62 -11.06 -12.71
N LYS A 421 -18.54 -11.74 -13.38
CA LYS A 421 -18.99 -13.07 -13.01
C LYS A 421 -18.02 -14.11 -13.57
N LEU A 422 -17.52 -14.98 -12.71
CA LEU A 422 -16.74 -16.15 -13.12
C LEU A 422 -17.69 -17.29 -13.47
N GLU A 423 -17.45 -17.92 -14.62
CA GLU A 423 -18.12 -19.15 -15.04
C GLU A 423 -17.07 -20.23 -15.27
N GLN A 424 -17.14 -21.32 -14.51
CA GLN A 424 -16.17 -22.41 -14.60
C GLN A 424 -16.53 -23.37 -15.75
N ARG A 425 -15.53 -23.74 -16.55
CA ARG A 425 -15.61 -24.84 -17.52
C ARG A 425 -15.46 -26.18 -16.82
N LYS A 426 -15.93 -27.26 -17.46
CA LYS A 426 -15.75 -28.63 -16.94
C LYS A 426 -14.27 -29.01 -16.72
N THR A 427 -13.37 -28.37 -17.45
CA THR A 427 -11.92 -28.56 -17.41
C THR A 427 -11.21 -27.71 -16.35
N GLY A 428 -11.93 -26.84 -15.63
CA GLY A 428 -11.42 -26.07 -14.50
C GLY A 428 -11.00 -24.63 -14.82
N GLU A 429 -10.90 -24.24 -16.09
CA GLU A 429 -10.65 -22.85 -16.47
C GLU A 429 -11.94 -22.01 -16.44
N TYR A 430 -11.81 -20.70 -16.61
CA TYR A 430 -12.89 -19.76 -16.38
C TYR A 430 -13.16 -18.88 -17.59
N TYR A 431 -14.42 -18.53 -17.75
CA TYR A 431 -14.85 -17.35 -18.47
C TYR A 431 -15.07 -16.20 -17.47
N LEU A 432 -14.82 -14.96 -17.90
CA LEU A 432 -15.10 -13.77 -17.11
C LEU A 432 -16.13 -12.91 -17.84
N MET A 433 -17.35 -12.86 -17.33
CA MET A 433 -18.44 -12.08 -17.90
C MET A 433 -18.63 -10.77 -17.14
N ASN A 434 -18.59 -9.63 -17.82
CA ASN A 434 -18.91 -8.35 -17.22
C ASN A 434 -20.41 -8.31 -16.84
N VAL A 435 -20.72 -7.88 -15.62
CA VAL A 435 -22.10 -7.88 -15.09
C VAL A 435 -22.98 -6.82 -15.75
N LEU A 436 -22.42 -5.70 -16.24
CA LEU A 436 -23.22 -4.70 -16.95
C LEU A 436 -23.59 -5.15 -18.37
N SER A 437 -22.61 -5.61 -19.13
CA SER A 437 -22.78 -5.86 -20.58
C SER A 437 -23.21 -7.29 -20.92
N ASN A 438 -23.07 -8.23 -19.99
CA ASN A 438 -23.13 -9.68 -20.24
C ASN A 438 -22.15 -10.17 -21.33
N LYS A 439 -21.06 -9.43 -21.56
CA LYS A 439 -19.98 -9.78 -22.49
C LYS A 439 -18.78 -10.34 -21.75
N TYR A 440 -17.96 -11.07 -22.48
CA TYR A 440 -16.88 -11.89 -21.96
C TYR A 440 -15.53 -11.29 -22.26
N LEU A 441 -14.62 -11.38 -21.30
CA LEU A 441 -13.23 -10.96 -21.42
C LEU A 441 -12.54 -11.78 -22.53
N ASP A 442 -11.94 -11.09 -23.49
CA ASP A 442 -11.45 -11.67 -24.73
C ASP A 442 -10.12 -11.02 -25.16
N VAL A 443 -9.17 -11.85 -25.59
CA VAL A 443 -7.96 -11.38 -26.28
C VAL A 443 -8.29 -10.99 -27.71
N LYS A 444 -8.17 -9.69 -28.03
CA LYS A 444 -8.51 -9.12 -29.34
C LYS A 444 -7.91 -9.92 -30.50
N ASP A 445 -8.78 -10.22 -31.48
CA ASP A 445 -8.47 -10.99 -32.69
C ASP A 445 -7.89 -12.39 -32.42
N ALA A 446 -8.08 -12.94 -31.21
CA ALA A 446 -7.47 -14.18 -30.75
C ALA A 446 -5.94 -14.21 -30.93
N SER A 447 -5.29 -13.04 -30.87
CA SER A 447 -3.86 -12.88 -31.07
C SER A 447 -3.07 -13.58 -29.95
N VAL A 448 -1.87 -14.07 -30.28
CA VAL A 448 -0.92 -14.64 -29.31
C VAL A 448 0.26 -13.70 -29.04
N LEU A 449 0.19 -12.46 -29.52
CA LEU A 449 1.26 -11.48 -29.38
C LEU A 449 1.16 -10.74 -28.04
N SER A 450 2.32 -10.53 -27.42
CA SER A 450 2.46 -9.63 -26.27
C SER A 450 2.06 -8.19 -26.64
N GLY A 451 1.40 -7.49 -25.73
CA GLY A 451 0.86 -6.14 -25.93
C GLY A 451 -0.53 -6.11 -26.57
N THR A 452 -1.11 -7.26 -26.91
CA THR A 452 -2.48 -7.33 -27.46
C THR A 452 -3.48 -6.89 -26.41
N GLU A 453 -4.38 -5.99 -26.81
CA GLU A 453 -5.47 -5.46 -25.98
C GLU A 453 -6.46 -6.55 -25.56
N ILE A 454 -6.95 -6.40 -24.33
CA ILE A 454 -8.10 -7.17 -23.87
C ILE A 454 -9.36 -6.37 -24.10
N ILE A 455 -10.35 -7.03 -24.67
CA ILE A 455 -11.65 -6.46 -25.02
C ILE A 455 -12.77 -7.27 -24.34
N GLN A 456 -14.00 -6.80 -24.47
CA GLN A 456 -15.19 -7.61 -24.22
C GLN A 456 -15.93 -7.93 -25.52
N THR A 457 -16.39 -9.18 -25.63
CA THR A 457 -17.17 -9.66 -26.78
C THR A 457 -18.29 -10.61 -26.38
N THR A 458 -19.20 -10.93 -27.28
CA THR A 458 -20.17 -12.02 -27.05
C THR A 458 -19.46 -13.35 -26.78
N LYS A 459 -20.06 -14.18 -25.91
CA LYS A 459 -19.52 -15.49 -25.54
C LYS A 459 -19.21 -16.33 -26.77
N SER A 460 -18.04 -16.96 -26.77
CA SER A 460 -17.64 -18.01 -27.69
C SER A 460 -16.94 -19.13 -26.93
N ASP A 461 -16.82 -20.30 -27.57
CA ASP A 461 -16.07 -21.43 -27.01
C ASP A 461 -14.57 -21.36 -27.34
N ASN A 462 -14.09 -20.25 -27.90
CA ASN A 462 -12.71 -20.09 -28.32
C ASN A 462 -11.79 -19.83 -27.11
N GLU A 463 -10.57 -20.36 -27.18
CA GLU A 463 -9.58 -20.28 -26.09
C GLU A 463 -9.09 -18.85 -25.78
N ASN A 464 -9.30 -17.88 -26.68
CA ASN A 464 -9.01 -16.46 -26.41
C ASN A 464 -9.98 -15.81 -25.39
N GLN A 465 -11.05 -16.49 -25.00
CA GLN A 465 -11.97 -16.08 -23.92
C GLN A 465 -11.85 -16.94 -22.66
N VAL A 466 -10.91 -17.88 -22.63
CA VAL A 466 -10.76 -18.82 -21.52
C VAL A 466 -9.49 -18.49 -20.74
N TRP A 467 -9.61 -18.51 -19.41
CA TRP A 467 -8.61 -17.99 -18.50
C TRP A 467 -8.29 -18.97 -17.37
N THR A 468 -7.00 -19.17 -17.08
CA THR A 468 -6.54 -19.85 -15.87
C THR A 468 -6.23 -18.84 -14.80
N MET A 469 -6.63 -19.17 -13.56
CA MET A 469 -6.30 -18.41 -12.35
C MET A 469 -5.16 -19.13 -11.63
N GLU A 470 -3.98 -18.54 -11.64
CA GLU A 470 -2.81 -19.04 -10.89
C GLU A 470 -2.70 -18.25 -9.59
N ALA A 471 -3.03 -18.90 -8.46
CA ALA A 471 -2.98 -18.27 -7.15
C ALA A 471 -1.53 -17.97 -6.75
N ILE A 472 -1.27 -16.72 -6.36
CA ILE A 472 -0.02 -16.31 -5.70
C ILE A 472 -0.18 -16.46 -4.19
N VAL A 473 -1.25 -15.87 -3.65
CA VAL A 473 -1.63 -15.93 -2.24
C VAL A 473 -3.15 -15.78 -2.11
N GLN A 474 -3.79 -16.43 -1.14
CA GLN A 474 -5.24 -16.38 -0.93
C GLN A 474 -5.65 -16.38 0.55
N LEU A 475 -6.84 -15.84 0.84
CA LEU A 475 -7.39 -15.69 2.19
C LEU A 475 -7.87 -17.00 2.80
#